data_AF-A0A966J3E4-F1
#
_entry.id   AF-A0A966J3E4-F1
#
_cell.length_a   1.000
_cell.length_b   1.000
_cell.length_c   1.000
_cell.angle_alpha   90.00
_cell.angle_beta   90.00
_cell.angle_gamma   90.00
#
_symmetry.space_group_name_H-M   'P 1'
#
loop_
_entity.id
_entity.type
_entity.pdbx_description
1 polymer ?
#
loop_
_entity_poly.entity_id
_entity_poly.type
_entity_poly.pdbx_seq_one_letter_code
_entity_poly.pdbx_strand_id
1 'polypeptide(L)' 'MIGCGNVLKVHEIEGQIEAFAGVGNFVNVDCGDETVPAEVGYEFDCQLSDDRGTVKLRVTVLTEDGEVEWEYLP' A
#
# COMPACT_ATOMS: atom_id res chain seq x y z
N MET A 1 12.09 26.44 2.40
CA MET A 1 11.65 25.37 3.32
C MET A 1 11.38 24.15 2.47
N ILE A 2 12.37 23.27 2.32
CA ILE A 2 12.20 21.97 1.66
C ILE A 2 12.15 20.98 2.83
N GLY A 3 10.96 20.50 3.15
CA GLY A 3 10.80 19.48 4.18
C GLY A 3 11.44 18.20 3.65
N CYS A 4 12.59 17.82 4.21
CA CYS A 4 13.13 16.47 4.04
C CYS A 4 12.27 15.53 4.89
N GLY A 5 11.04 15.25 4.46
CA GLY A 5 10.28 14.13 4.98
C GLY A 5 10.85 12.85 4.39
N ASN A 6 11.12 11.84 5.22
CA ASN A 6 11.37 10.50 4.71
C ASN A 6 10.15 10.04 3.92
N VAL A 7 10.37 9.30 2.84
CA VAL A 7 9.30 8.77 1.99
C VAL A 7 9.45 7.27 1.87
N LEU A 8 8.32 6.57 1.82
CA LEU A 8 8.25 5.15 1.53
C LEU A 8 8.02 4.96 0.03
N LYS A 9 8.65 3.93 -0.54
CA LYS A 9 8.41 3.56 -1.93
C LYS A 9 7.15 2.72 -2.01
N VAL A 10 6.17 3.21 -2.76
CA VAL A 10 4.88 2.54 -2.88
C VAL A 10 5.01 1.15 -3.49
N HIS A 11 5.92 0.98 -4.46
CA HIS A 11 6.18 -0.34 -5.04
C HIS A 11 6.59 -1.41 -4.01
N GLU A 12 7.28 -1.03 -2.92
CA GLU A 12 7.63 -1.97 -1.85
C GLU A 12 6.41 -2.31 -1.00
N ILE A 13 5.46 -1.40 -0.85
CA ILE A 13 4.19 -1.61 -0.14
C ILE A 13 3.24 -2.48 -0.98
N GLU A 14 3.10 -2.20 -2.27
CA GLU A 14 2.32 -3.00 -3.22
C GLU A 14 2.78 -4.46 -3.20
N GLY A 15 4.09 -4.69 -3.28
CA GLY A 15 4.67 -6.04 -3.22
C GLY A 15 4.39 -6.79 -1.92
N GLN A 16 4.30 -6.09 -0.78
CA GLN A 16 3.91 -6.71 0.51
C GLN A 16 2.45 -7.18 0.48
N ILE A 17 1.55 -6.36 -0.04
CA ILE A 17 0.12 -6.66 -0.14
C ILE A 17 -0.10 -7.79 -1.16
N GLU A 18 0.58 -7.73 -2.31
CA GLU A 18 0.53 -8.77 -3.33
C GLU A 18 1.04 -10.11 -2.81
N ALA A 19 2.14 -10.14 -2.06
CA ALA A 19 2.67 -11.36 -1.46
C ALA A 19 1.69 -11.98 -0.45
N PHE A 20 0.98 -11.15 0.31
CA PHE A 20 -0.04 -11.60 1.25
C PHE A 20 -1.30 -12.12 0.54
N ALA A 21 -1.81 -11.41 -0.46
CA ALA A 21 -3.06 -11.74 -1.15
C ALA A 21 -2.89 -12.81 -2.25
N GLY A 22 -1.69 -12.92 -2.83
CA GLY A 22 -1.37 -13.77 -3.97
C GLY A 22 -1.08 -15.24 -3.65
N VAL A 23 -1.49 -15.74 -2.48
CA VAL A 23 -1.30 -17.17 -2.13
C VAL A 23 -2.19 -18.04 -3.01
N GLY A 24 -1.64 -18.44 -4.16
CA GLY A 24 -2.26 -19.34 -5.13
C GLY A 24 -2.90 -18.68 -6.35
N ASN A 25 -2.91 -17.34 -6.44
CA ASN A 25 -3.48 -16.58 -7.57
C ASN A 25 -2.61 -15.36 -7.92
N PHE A 26 -2.68 -14.92 -9.19
CA PHE A 26 -2.09 -13.64 -9.59
C PHE A 26 -2.99 -12.50 -9.11
N VAL A 27 -2.42 -11.60 -8.31
CA VAL A 27 -3.07 -10.37 -7.85
C VAL A 27 -2.19 -9.19 -8.26
N ASN A 28 -2.81 -8.05 -8.51
CA ASN A 28 -2.13 -6.79 -8.79
C ASN A 28 -2.61 -5.73 -7.81
N VAL A 29 -1.69 -5.06 -7.13
CA VAL A 29 -2.01 -3.95 -6.22
C VAL A 29 -1.50 -2.65 -6.84
N ASP A 30 -2.38 -1.65 -6.95
CA ASP A 30 -2.07 -0.32 -7.47
C ASP A 30 -2.47 0.72 -6.43
N CYS A 31 -1.48 1.42 -5.89
CA CYS A 31 -1.66 2.48 -4.91
C CYS A 31 -1.51 3.90 -5.50
N GLY A 32 -1.35 4.01 -6.82
CA GLY A 32 -1.32 5.25 -7.59
C GLY A 32 -0.02 6.05 -7.53
N ASP A 33 0.44 6.41 -6.33
CA ASP A 33 1.62 7.26 -6.15
C ASP A 33 2.93 6.45 -6.24
N GLU A 34 4.05 7.10 -6.63
CA GLU A 34 5.36 6.44 -6.59
C GLU A 34 5.93 6.35 -5.16
N THR A 35 5.57 7.33 -4.33
CA THR A 35 6.04 7.44 -2.95
C THR A 35 4.98 8.06 -2.05
N VAL A 36 4.94 7.63 -0.80
CA VAL A 36 4.09 8.21 0.25
C VAL A 36 4.96 8.74 1.40
N PRO A 37 4.47 9.70 2.19
CA PRO A 37 5.14 10.11 3.42
C PRO A 37 5.41 8.92 4.34
N ALA A 38 6.63 8.82 4.87
CA ALA A 38 6.96 7.89 5.95
C ALA A 38 6.52 8.47 7.30
N GLU A 39 5.23 8.75 7.42
CA GLU A 39 4.61 9.37 8.59
C GLU A 39 3.64 8.37 9.23
N VAL A 40 3.86 8.04 10.51
CA VAL A 40 2.98 7.11 11.24
C VAL A 40 1.56 7.66 11.30
N GLY A 41 0.59 6.82 10.91
CA GLY A 41 -0.81 7.19 10.79
C GLY A 41 -1.17 7.87 9.46
N TYR A 42 -0.22 8.03 8.53
CA TYR A 42 -0.55 8.41 7.17
C TYR A 42 -1.37 7.31 6.51
N GLU A 43 -2.50 7.69 5.92
CA GLU A 43 -3.42 6.79 5.23
C GLU A 43 -3.50 7.11 3.74
N PHE A 44 -3.54 6.07 2.92
CA PHE A 44 -3.78 6.19 1.48
C PHE A 44 -4.55 4.97 0.97
N ASP A 45 -5.20 5.13 -0.18
CA ASP A 45 -6.04 4.08 -0.75
C ASP A 45 -5.28 3.32 -1.86
N CYS A 46 -5.41 2.00 -1.88
CA CYS A 46 -4.92 1.14 -2.96
C CYS A 46 -6.06 0.33 -3.59
N GLN A 47 -5.83 -0.19 -4.78
CA GLN A 47 -6.74 -1.09 -5.49
C GLN A 47 -6.07 -2.45 -5.66
N LEU A 48 -6.70 -3.49 -5.15
CA LEU A 48 -6.29 -4.88 -5.38
C LEU A 48 -7.19 -5.46 -6.45
N SER A 49 -6.60 -5.97 -7.53
CA SER A 49 -7.30 -6.62 -8.63
C SER A 49 -6.86 -8.07 -8.78
N ASP A 50 -7.82 -8.98 -8.91
CA ASP A 50 -7.61 -10.39 -9.24
C ASP A 50 -8.53 -10.82 -10.42
N ASP A 51 -8.61 -12.12 -10.72
CA ASP A 51 -9.47 -12.66 -11.77
C ASP A 51 -10.98 -12.53 -11.47
N ARG A 52 -11.35 -12.23 -10.22
CA ARG A 52 -12.73 -12.11 -9.73
C ARG A 52 -13.19 -10.66 -9.65
N GLY A 53 -12.26 -9.70 -9.64
CA GLY A 53 -12.57 -8.27 -9.74
C GLY A 53 -11.57 -7.38 -9.01
N THR A 54 -11.99 -6.15 -8.75
CA THR A 54 -11.18 -5.14 -8.06
C THR A 54 -11.84 -4.76 -6.75
N VAL A 55 -11.05 -4.70 -5.68
CA VAL A 55 -11.44 -4.24 -4.35
C VAL A 55 -10.54 -3.08 -3.92
N LYS A 56 -11.07 -2.18 -3.08
CA LYS A 56 -10.29 -1.08 -2.52
C LYS A 56 -9.73 -1.48 -1.16
N LEU A 57 -8.51 -1.03 -0.89
CA LEU A 57 -7.82 -1.17 0.37
C LEU A 57 -7.54 0.23 0.92
N ARG A 58 -7.63 0.39 2.24
CA ARG A 58 -6.99 1.50 2.94
C ARG A 58 -5.71 0.99 3.56
N VAL A 59 -4.60 1.68 3.30
CA VAL A 59 -3.28 1.37 3.85
C VAL A 59 -2.91 2.43 4.87
N THR A 60 -2.44 2.00 6.03
CA THR A 60 -1.99 2.86 7.12
C THR A 60 -0.52 2.60 7.40
N VAL A 61 0.29 3.66 7.39
CA VAL A 61 1.72 3.60 7.74
C VAL A 61 1.88 3.42 9.25
N LEU A 62 2.51 2.33 9.67
CA LEU A 62 2.74 2.01 11.09
C LEU A 62 4.11 2.49 11.59
N THR A 63 5.12 2.52 10.72
CA THR A 63 6.47 2.95 11.06
C THR A 63 7.12 3.76 9.94
N GLU A 64 8.12 4.57 10.29
CA GLU A 64 8.91 5.35 9.32
C GLU A 64 9.79 4.46 8.42
N ASP A 65 9.98 3.18 8.80
CA ASP A 65 10.78 2.20 8.07
C ASP A 65 9.98 1.42 7.01
N GLY A 66 8.66 1.67 6.92
CA GLY A 66 7.81 1.09 5.87
C GLY A 66 6.95 -0.10 6.29
N GLU A 67 6.76 -0.30 7.60
CA GLU A 67 5.74 -1.21 8.09
C GLU A 67 4.35 -0.57 7.87
N VAL A 68 3.42 -1.35 7.32
CA VAL A 68 2.06 -0.90 7.01
C VAL A 68 1.04 -1.95 7.44
N GLU A 69 -0.18 -1.51 7.72
CA GLU A 69 -1.37 -2.36 7.78
C GLU A 69 -2.38 -1.96 6.71
N TRP A 70 -3.30 -2.86 6.38
CA TRP A 70 -4.37 -2.54 5.44
C TRP A 70 -5.69 -3.23 5.78
N GLU A 71 -6.78 -2.58 5.38
CA GLU A 71 -8.14 -3.09 5.51
C GLU A 71 -8.91 -2.99 4.19
N TYR A 72 -9.84 -3.92 3.97
CA TYR A 72 -10.72 -3.89 2.81
C TYR A 72 -11.82 -2.87 3.02
N LEU A 73 -11.97 -1.95 2.06
CA LEU A 73 -13.06 -1.00 2.06
C LEU A 73 -14.32 -1.64 1.44
N PRO A 74 -15.52 -1.33 1.98
CA PRO A 74 -16.80 -1.86 1.49
C PRO A 74 -17.21 -1.30 0.12
#